data_AF-A0A2V8QA78-F1
#
_entry.id   AF-A0A2V8QA78-F1
#
_cell.length_a   1.000
_cell.length_b   1.000
_cell.length_c   1.000
_cell.angle_alpha   90.00
_cell.angle_beta   90.00
_cell.angle_gamma   90.00
#
_symmetry.space_group_name_H-M   'P 1'
#
loop_
_entity.id
_entity.type
_entity.pdbx_description
1 polymer ?
#
loop_
_entity_poly.entity_id
_entity_poly.type
_entity_poly.pdbx_seq_one_letter_code
_entity_poly.pdbx_strand_id
1 'polypeptide(L)'
;MKKLFFERECVHRDKASDGEVYNGMFFIQALQRLQSDAAMKIASKVSPFYWVDAPRVLVWLCRECAAELKMGEAPRAILQGVRR
;
A
#
# COMPACT_ATOMS: atom_id res chain seq x y z
N MET A 1 8.64 7.48 21.97
CA MET A 1 7.38 7.85 21.26
C MET A 1 6.95 6.69 20.37
N LYS A 2 5.67 6.27 20.44
CA LYS A 2 5.09 5.33 19.48
C LYS A 2 4.82 6.11 18.18
N LYS A 3 5.40 5.71 17.04
CA LYS A 3 5.12 6.36 15.76
C LYS A 3 3.65 6.06 15.40
N LEU A 4 2.84 7.12 15.29
CA LEU A 4 1.50 7.02 14.71
C LEU A 4 1.66 6.91 13.20
N PHE A 5 1.09 5.86 12.63
CA PHE A 5 0.96 5.67 11.19
C PHE A 5 -0.47 5.93 10.77
N PHE A 6 -0.67 6.44 9.56
CA PHE A 6 -2.00 6.62 8.97
C PHE A 6 -2.32 5.44 8.07
N GLU A 7 -3.42 4.75 8.32
CA GLU A 7 -3.87 3.68 7.45
C GLU A 7 -4.68 4.21 6.27
N ARG A 8 -4.45 3.60 5.11
CA ARG A 8 -5.16 3.76 3.85
C ARG A 8 -5.37 2.36 3.29
N GLU A 9 -6.47 2.15 2.60
CA GLU A 9 -6.85 0.81 2.15
C GLU A 9 -7.46 0.86 0.77
N CYS A 10 -7.41 -0.27 0.06
CA CYS A 10 -8.20 -0.40 -1.15
C CYS A 10 -9.69 -0.59 -0.83
N VAL A 11 -10.56 -0.12 -1.72
CA VAL A 11 -12.04 -0.20 -1.65
C VAL A 11 -12.61 -1.62 -1.52
N HIS A 12 -11.75 -2.64 -1.55
CA HIS A 12 -12.12 -4.04 -1.36
C HIS A 12 -12.01 -4.52 0.09
N ARG A 13 -11.59 -3.68 1.06
CA ARG A 13 -11.37 -4.07 2.47
C ARG A 13 -12.52 -4.89 3.07
N ASP A 14 -13.75 -4.43 2.89
CA ASP A 14 -14.95 -5.06 3.48
C ASP A 14 -15.39 -6.37 2.77
N LYS A 15 -14.82 -6.65 1.58
CA LYS A 15 -15.22 -7.77 0.71
C LYS A 15 -14.15 -8.84 0.55
N ALA A 16 -12.88 -8.46 0.70
CA ALA A 16 -11.75 -9.36 0.51
C ALA A 16 -11.41 -10.04 1.85
N SER A 17 -11.37 -11.37 1.84
CA SER A 17 -11.01 -12.20 3.00
C SER A 17 -9.52 -12.15 3.38
N ASP A 18 -8.67 -11.55 2.54
CA ASP A 18 -7.22 -11.44 2.77
C ASP A 18 -6.56 -10.28 2.00
N GLY A 19 -5.44 -9.79 2.55
CA GLY A 19 -4.62 -8.72 1.98
C GLY A 19 -3.45 -8.32 2.89
N GLU A 20 -2.39 -7.77 2.31
CA GLU A 20 -1.18 -7.36 3.03
C GLU A 20 -1.09 -5.84 3.20
N VAL A 21 -0.34 -5.40 4.22
CA VAL A 21 -0.05 -3.98 4.49
C VAL A 21 1.34 -3.64 3.96
N TYR A 22 1.43 -2.56 3.20
CA TYR A 22 2.65 -2.04 2.58
C TYR A 22 2.97 -0.64 3.11
N ASN A 23 4.24 -0.25 3.09
CA ASN A 23 4.61 1.15 3.37
C ASN A 23 4.17 2.05 2.20
N GLY A 24 3.68 3.26 2.49
CA GLY A 24 3.21 4.21 1.48
C GLY A 24 4.27 4.58 0.43
N MET A 25 5.55 4.63 0.80
CA MET A 25 6.65 4.84 -0.17
C MET A 25 6.77 3.68 -1.16
N PHE A 26 6.63 2.43 -0.70
CA PHE A 26 6.72 1.25 -1.55
C PHE A 26 5.52 1.15 -2.50
N PHE A 27 4.33 1.56 -2.04
CA PHE A 27 3.15 1.71 -2.89
C PHE A 27 3.33 2.77 -3.99
N ILE A 28 3.83 3.97 -3.65
CA ILE A 28 4.13 5.02 -4.65
C ILE A 28 5.20 4.54 -5.64
N GLN A 29 6.26 3.89 -5.17
CA GLN A 29 7.29 3.30 -6.05
C GLN A 29 6.71 2.21 -6.97
N ALA A 30 5.67 1.49 -6.55
CA ALA A 30 4.98 0.52 -7.40
C ALA A 30 4.11 1.21 -8.47
N LEU A 31 3.35 2.26 -8.10
CA LEU A 31 2.61 3.09 -9.05
C LEU A 31 3.53 3.72 -10.11
N GLN A 32 4.70 4.22 -9.70
CA GLN A 32 5.69 4.84 -10.59
C GLN A 32 6.31 3.88 -11.63
N ARG A 33 6.13 2.56 -11.48
CA ARG A 33 6.55 1.55 -12.48
C ARG A 33 5.47 1.24 -13.52
N LEU A 34 4.27 1.80 -13.40
CA LEU A 34 3.16 1.61 -14.33
C LEU A 34 3.07 2.76 -15.35
N GLN A 35 2.40 2.50 -16.47
CA GLN A 35 1.93 3.56 -17.37
C GLN A 35 0.87 4.42 -16.67
N SER A 36 0.80 5.71 -17.00
CA SER A 36 -0.04 6.70 -16.29
C SER A 36 -1.48 6.25 -16.07
N ASP A 37 -2.15 5.73 -17.10
CA ASP A 37 -3.55 5.29 -17.01
C ASP A 37 -3.72 4.10 -16.04
N ALA A 38 -2.76 3.17 -16.05
CA ALA A 38 -2.75 2.04 -15.14
C ALA A 38 -2.44 2.48 -13.71
N ALA A 39 -1.49 3.40 -13.51
CA ALA A 39 -1.19 4.00 -12.21
C ALA A 39 -2.43 4.70 -11.63
N MET A 40 -3.11 5.53 -12.42
CA MET A 40 -4.33 6.23 -12.00
C MET A 40 -5.48 5.27 -11.69
N LYS A 41 -5.65 4.19 -12.47
CA LYS A 41 -6.66 3.14 -12.24
C LYS A 41 -6.41 2.35 -10.94
N ILE A 42 -5.16 2.21 -10.49
CA ILE A 42 -4.86 1.60 -9.19
C ILE A 42 -4.97 2.62 -8.06
N ALA A 43 -4.47 3.84 -8.24
CA ALA A 43 -4.54 4.88 -7.23
C ALA A 43 -5.98 5.21 -6.83
N SER A 44 -6.93 5.21 -7.78
CA SER A 44 -8.35 5.43 -7.51
C SER A 44 -9.03 4.29 -6.73
N LYS A 45 -8.42 3.10 -6.66
CA LYS A 45 -8.89 2.00 -5.81
C LYS A 45 -8.50 2.16 -4.35
N VAL A 46 -7.60 3.10 -4.00
CA VAL A 46 -7.04 3.27 -2.65
C VAL A 46 -7.49 4.59 -2.04
N SER A 47 -7.80 4.60 -0.73
CA SER A 47 -8.14 5.82 0.00
C SER A 47 -7.07 6.91 -0.22
N PRO A 48 -7.44 8.15 -0.61
CA PRO A 48 -6.47 9.16 -1.01
C PRO A 48 -5.58 9.63 0.15
N PHE A 49 -4.34 9.97 -0.16
CA PHE A 49 -3.38 10.57 0.76
C PHE A 49 -2.34 11.42 0.02
N TYR A 50 -1.74 12.39 0.71
CA TYR A 50 -0.69 13.22 0.13
C TYR A 50 0.63 12.44 0.06
N TRP A 51 1.35 12.53 -1.07
CA TRP A 51 2.61 11.80 -1.24
C TRP A 51 3.70 12.19 -0.23
N VAL A 52 3.65 13.42 0.29
CA VAL A 52 4.54 13.87 1.39
C VAL A 52 4.33 13.10 2.70
N ASP A 53 3.15 12.48 2.90
CA ASP A 53 2.85 11.65 4.08
C ASP A 53 3.23 10.19 3.90
N ALA A 54 3.63 9.76 2.69
CA ALA A 54 3.92 8.36 2.37
C ALA A 54 4.90 7.64 3.33
N PRO A 55 5.93 8.27 3.92
CA PRO A 55 6.78 7.64 4.94
C PRO A 55 6.05 7.27 6.24
N ARG A 56 4.87 7.86 6.49
CA ARG A 56 4.00 7.67 7.66
C ARG A 56 2.68 6.97 7.32
N VAL A 57 2.44 6.66 6.04
CA VAL A 57 1.24 5.93 5.59
C VAL A 57 1.52 4.44 5.50
N LEU A 58 0.54 3.65 5.92
CA LEU A 58 0.43 2.22 5.64
C LEU A 58 -0.72 2.02 4.65
N VAL A 59 -0.46 1.28 3.58
CA VAL A 59 -1.45 0.97 2.53
C VAL A 59 -1.80 -0.51 2.60
N TRP A 60 -3.01 -0.84 3.02
CA TRP A 60 -3.55 -2.19 2.93
C TRP A 60 -4.09 -2.45 1.53
N LEU A 61 -3.70 -3.57 0.92
CA LEU A 61 -4.17 -4.01 -0.39
C LEU A 61 -4.65 -5.46 -0.32
N CYS A 62 -5.83 -5.74 -0.88
CA CYS A 62 -6.23 -7.11 -1.20
C CYS A 62 -5.25 -7.74 -2.21
N ARG A 63 -5.21 -9.08 -2.24
CA ARG A 63 -4.30 -9.85 -3.11
C ARG A 63 -4.32 -9.41 -4.58
N GLU A 64 -5.50 -9.11 -5.12
CA GLU A 64 -5.68 -8.67 -6.52
C GLU A 64 -4.99 -7.32 -6.79
N CYS A 65 -5.21 -6.33 -5.92
CA CYS A 65 -4.59 -5.00 -6.05
C CYS A 65 -3.06 -5.06 -5.88
N ALA A 66 -2.57 -5.93 -4.99
CA ALA A 66 -1.14 -6.18 -4.84
C ALA A 66 -0.53 -6.88 -6.07
N ALA A 67 -1.26 -7.82 -6.69
CA ALA A 67 -0.85 -8.52 -7.91
C ALA A 67 -0.79 -7.58 -9.12
N GLU A 68 -1.78 -6.69 -9.31
CA GLU A 68 -1.75 -5.66 -10.36
C GLU A 68 -0.51 -4.75 -10.25
N LEU A 69 -0.05 -4.46 -9.03
CA LEU A 69 1.17 -3.69 -8.75
C LEU A 69 2.47 -4.52 -8.76
N LYS A 70 2.38 -5.84 -9.00
CA LYS A 70 3.50 -6.80 -8.89
C LYS A 70 4.21 -6.75 -7.53
N MET A 71 3.46 -6.52 -6.46
CA MET A 71 3.94 -6.45 -5.06
C MET A 71 3.82 -7.80 -4.33
N GLY A 72 3.41 -8.87 -5.03
CA GLY A 72 3.11 -10.18 -4.44
C GLY A 72 4.31 -10.98 -3.93
N GLU A 73 5.53 -10.67 -4.37
CA GLU A 73 6.74 -11.44 -4.03
C GLU A 73 7.92 -10.51 -3.66
N ALA A 74 7.96 -10.13 -2.38
CA ALA A 74 9.05 -9.47 -1.65
C ALA A 74 9.40 -7.99 -1.95
N PRO A 75 10.07 -7.28 -1.01
CA PRO A 75 10.20 -7.57 0.42
C PRO A 75 9.16 -6.79 1.24
N ARG A 76 8.53 -7.46 2.22
CA ARG A 76 7.57 -6.85 3.15
C ARG A 76 8.27 -5.73 3.95
N ALA A 77 7.95 -4.46 3.66
CA ALA A 77 8.54 -3.29 4.32
C ALA A 77 7.95 -3.02 5.73
N ILE A 78 7.66 -4.10 6.48
CA ILE A 78 7.03 -4.17 7.81
C ILE A 78 7.50 -5.49 8.46
N LEU A 79 8.07 -5.55 9.67
CA LEU A 79 8.59 -4.52 10.58
C LEU A 79 9.76 -5.12 11.40
N GLN A 80 11.02 -4.88 11.01
CA GLN A 80 12.22 -5.32 11.77
C GLN A 80 12.46 -4.48 13.06
N GLY A 81 11.41 -4.22 13.84
CA GLY A 81 11.49 -3.33 15.00
C GLY A 81 10.44 -3.50 16.09
N VAL A 82 9.52 -4.48 15.98
CA VAL A 82 8.53 -4.77 17.04
C VAL A 82 8.44 -6.28 17.33
N ARG A 83 9.59 -6.85 17.72
CA ARG A 83 9.67 -8.05 18.58
C ARG A 83 10.80 -7.84 19.59
N ARG A 84 10.42 -7.33 20.75
CA ARG A 84 11.11 -7.48 22.04
C ARG A 84 10.03 -7.97 23.01
#